data_AF-A0AAV0ZMI6-F1
#
_entry.id   AF-A0AAV0ZMI6-F1
#
_cell.length_a   1.000
_cell.length_b   1.000
_cell.length_c   1.000
_cell.angle_alpha   90.00
_cell.angle_beta   90.00
_cell.angle_gamma   90.00
#
_symmetry.space_group_name_H-M   'P 1'
#
loop_
_entity.id
_entity.type
_entity.pdbx_description
1 polymer ?
#
loop_
_entity_poly.entity_id
_entity_poly.type
_entity_poly.pdbx_seq_one_letter_code
_entity_poly.pdbx_strand_id
1 'polypeptide(L)'
;MATEGVGGSGSSSEVENDLEMKLLRDRFRLSAISIAESQANKSGMEVSNVVVACIADLAFKYTERLAKDLQLFSQHANRKSVNIEDVILSAHRNEHLSGLLRTFSNDLKDRQFERKRKKNDKTTA
;
A
#
# COMPACT_ATOMS: atom_id res chain seq x y z
N MET A 1 8.93 -16.87 -52.66
CA MET A 1 9.18 -18.03 -51.79
C MET A 1 10.24 -17.60 -50.78
N ALA A 2 9.81 -17.23 -49.56
CA ALA A 2 10.59 -16.95 -48.34
C ALA A 2 9.55 -16.52 -47.28
N THR A 3 8.89 -17.48 -46.64
CA THR A 3 9.10 -17.90 -45.24
C THR A 3 8.76 -16.84 -44.20
N GLU A 4 7.66 -17.14 -43.52
CA GLU A 4 7.13 -16.74 -42.22
C GLU A 4 8.10 -16.05 -41.23
N GLY A 5 7.57 -15.04 -40.55
CA GLY A 5 8.07 -14.54 -39.27
C GLY A 5 6.90 -14.41 -38.30
N VAL A 6 6.66 -15.46 -37.52
CA VAL A 6 5.69 -15.50 -36.41
C VAL A 6 6.21 -14.60 -35.28
N GLY A 7 5.59 -13.43 -35.10
CA GLY A 7 5.81 -12.52 -33.97
C GLY A 7 4.91 -12.84 -32.79
N GLY A 8 5.04 -14.05 -32.24
CA GLY A 8 4.31 -14.49 -31.04
C GLY A 8 5.15 -14.29 -29.77
N SER A 9 5.31 -13.04 -29.33
CA SER A 9 6.04 -12.71 -28.09
C SER A 9 5.36 -11.65 -27.21
N GLY A 10 4.27 -11.05 -27.68
CA GLY A 10 3.47 -10.09 -26.88
C GLY A 10 2.38 -10.72 -26.01
N SER A 11 1.95 -11.96 -26.27
CA SER A 11 0.75 -12.51 -25.62
C SER A 11 0.98 -13.17 -24.26
N SER A 12 2.20 -13.65 -23.96
CA SER A 12 2.46 -14.37 -22.70
C SER A 12 2.66 -13.40 -21.53
N SER A 13 3.40 -12.31 -21.75
CA SER A 13 3.70 -11.31 -20.72
C SER A 13 2.49 -10.47 -20.33
N GLU A 14 1.61 -10.15 -21.28
CA GLU A 14 0.35 -9.44 -20.99
C GLU A 14 -0.59 -10.31 -20.14
N VAL A 15 -0.73 -11.59 -20.48
CA VAL A 15 -1.56 -12.54 -19.72
C VAL A 15 -1.01 -12.77 -18.32
N GLU A 16 0.31 -12.90 -18.17
CA GLU A 16 0.95 -13.02 -16.85
C GLU A 16 0.71 -11.78 -15.97
N ASN A 17 0.85 -10.57 -16.53
CA ASN A 17 0.56 -9.33 -15.83
C ASN A 17 -0.91 -9.24 -15.41
N ASP A 18 -1.84 -9.66 -16.27
CA ASP A 18 -3.27 -9.68 -15.96
C ASP A 18 -3.61 -10.65 -14.82
N LEU A 19 -2.98 -11.82 -14.80
CA LEU A 19 -3.13 -12.78 -13.71
C LEU A 19 -2.55 -12.24 -12.39
N GLU A 20 -1.39 -11.58 -12.43
CA GLU A 20 -0.79 -10.95 -11.26
C GLU A 20 -1.67 -9.81 -10.71
N MET A 21 -2.19 -8.95 -11.58
CA MET A 21 -3.11 -7.88 -11.20
C MET A 21 -4.39 -8.44 -10.58
N LYS A 22 -4.94 -9.52 -11.13
CA LYS A 22 -6.11 -10.19 -10.56
C LYS A 22 -5.82 -10.76 -9.18
N LEU A 23 -4.70 -11.46 -9.01
CA LEU A 23 -4.28 -12.01 -7.72
C LEU A 23 -4.07 -10.91 -6.67
N LEU A 24 -3.46 -9.78 -7.06
CA LEU A 24 -3.26 -8.64 -6.18
C LEU A 24 -4.59 -8.04 -5.73
N ARG A 25 -5.54 -7.87 -6.65
CA ARG A 25 -6.89 -7.36 -6.35
C ARG A 25 -7.64 -8.28 -5.40
N ASP A 26 -7.58 -9.60 -5.62
CA ASP A 26 -8.25 -10.58 -4.77
C ASP A 26 -7.70 -10.55 -3.34
N ARG A 27 -6.37 -10.51 -3.18
CA ARG A 27 -5.73 -10.38 -1.87
C ARG A 27 -6.07 -9.06 -1.18
N PHE A 28 -6.05 -7.96 -1.92
CA PHE A 28 -6.43 -6.66 -1.40
C PHE A 28 -7.86 -6.67 -0.89
N ARG A 29 -8.79 -7.25 -1.66
CA ARG A 29 -10.20 -7.37 -1.30
C ARG A 29 -10.40 -8.16 -0.01
N LEU A 30 -9.73 -9.30 0.17
CA LEU A 30 -9.80 -10.09 1.40
C LEU A 30 -9.33 -9.27 2.63
N SER A 31 -8.25 -8.49 2.47
CA SER A 31 -7.76 -7.62 3.54
C SER A 31 -8.75 -6.51 3.87
N ALA A 32 -9.33 -5.85 2.86
CA ALA A 32 -10.33 -4.80 3.05
C ALA A 32 -11.60 -5.35 3.73
N ILE A 33 -12.06 -6.54 3.35
CA ILE A 33 -13.19 -7.23 3.99
C ILE A 33 -12.88 -7.46 5.48
N SER A 34 -11.74 -8.08 5.79
CA SER A 34 -11.34 -8.37 7.16
C SER A 34 -11.28 -7.12 8.04
N ILE A 35 -10.78 -6.01 7.50
CA ILE A 35 -10.75 -4.72 8.22
C ILE A 35 -12.17 -4.21 8.45
N ALA A 36 -13.03 -4.20 7.41
CA ALA A 36 -14.39 -3.69 7.51
C ALA A 36 -15.23 -4.49 8.52
N GLU A 37 -15.18 -5.82 8.47
CA GLU A 37 -15.86 -6.71 9.40
C GLU A 37 -15.35 -6.54 10.84
N SER A 38 -14.03 -6.41 11.02
CA SER A 38 -13.44 -6.16 12.33
C SER A 38 -13.94 -4.84 12.94
N GLN A 39 -14.10 -3.80 12.13
CA GLN A 39 -14.65 -2.52 12.59
C GLN A 39 -16.15 -2.62 12.89
N ALA A 40 -16.94 -3.28 12.03
CA ALA A 40 -18.37 -3.48 12.24
C ALA A 40 -18.63 -4.24 13.55
N ASN A 41 -17.89 -5.32 13.79
CA ASN A 41 -18.00 -6.11 15.02
C ASN A 41 -17.64 -5.31 16.29
N LYS A 42 -16.61 -4.45 16.23
CA LYS A 42 -16.26 -3.54 17.35
C LYS A 42 -17.37 -2.53 17.65
N SER A 43 -18.13 -2.14 16.63
CA SER A 43 -19.30 -1.27 16.76
C SER A 43 -20.58 -2.02 17.12
N GLY A 44 -20.55 -3.35 17.26
CA GLY A 44 -21.75 -4.17 17.49
C GLY A 44 -22.72 -4.15 16.30
N MET A 45 -22.21 -3.95 15.09
CA MET A 45 -22.97 -3.84 13.85
C MET A 45 -22.53 -4.88 12.83
N GLU A 46 -23.42 -5.18 11.89
CA GLU A 46 -23.09 -5.97 10.69
C GLU A 46 -22.96 -5.04 9.47
N VAL A 47 -22.06 -5.39 8.56
CA VAL A 47 -21.84 -4.66 7.32
C VAL A 47 -22.33 -5.48 6.14
N SER A 48 -23.11 -4.86 5.24
CA SER A 48 -23.61 -5.53 4.04
C SER A 48 -22.47 -5.92 3.09
N ASN A 49 -22.52 -7.13 2.53
CA ASN A 49 -21.55 -7.64 1.55
C ASN A 49 -21.34 -6.69 0.36
N VAL A 50 -22.39 -6.00 -0.09
CA VAL A 50 -22.31 -5.03 -1.19
C VAL A 50 -21.49 -3.82 -0.77
N VAL A 51 -21.69 -3.33 0.45
CA VAL A 51 -20.96 -2.18 1.00
C VAL A 51 -19.48 -2.53 1.16
N VAL A 52 -19.17 -3.71 1.69
CA VAL A 52 -17.77 -4.15 1.84
C VAL A 52 -17.06 -4.29 0.50
N ALA A 53 -17.74 -4.87 -0.50
CA ALA A 53 -17.20 -4.96 -1.86
C ALA A 53 -16.90 -3.58 -2.45
N CYS A 54 -17.84 -2.62 -2.31
CA CYS A 54 -17.64 -1.24 -2.74
C CYS A 54 -16.45 -0.57 -2.03
N ILE A 55 -16.29 -0.77 -0.71
CA ILE A 55 -15.16 -0.23 0.06
C ILE A 55 -13.84 -0.81 -0.47
N ALA A 56 -13.78 -2.11 -0.72
CA ALA A 56 -12.58 -2.75 -1.26
C ALA A 56 -12.22 -2.18 -2.64
N ASP A 57 -13.18 -2.01 -3.54
CA ASP A 57 -12.95 -1.45 -4.87
C ASP A 57 -12.51 0.03 -4.81
N LEU A 58 -13.12 0.83 -3.92
CA LEU A 58 -12.74 2.22 -3.71
C LEU A 58 -11.34 2.34 -3.15
N ALA A 59 -11.00 1.53 -2.15
CA ALA A 59 -9.67 1.54 -1.54
C ALA A 59 -8.59 1.10 -2.54
N PHE A 60 -8.88 0.12 -3.41
CA PHE A 60 -7.95 -0.31 -4.45
C PHE A 60 -7.69 0.80 -5.48
N LYS A 61 -8.75 1.48 -5.95
CA LYS A 61 -8.63 2.65 -6.85
C LYS A 61 -7.87 3.80 -6.18
N TYR A 62 -8.08 4.00 -4.87
CA TYR A 62 -7.37 5.02 -4.12
C TYR A 62 -5.87 4.73 -4.04
N THR A 63 -5.45 3.46 -3.92
CA THR A 63 -4.04 3.07 -3.91
C THR A 63 -3.30 3.52 -5.16
N GLU A 64 -3.93 3.46 -6.34
CA GLU A 64 -3.31 3.93 -7.58
C GLU A 64 -3.01 5.43 -7.52
N ARG A 65 -3.97 6.24 -7.07
CA ARG A 65 -3.79 7.69 -6.92
C ARG A 65 -2.72 8.01 -5.88
N LEU A 66 -2.79 7.33 -4.74
CA LEU A 66 -1.79 7.50 -3.68
C LEU A 66 -0.38 7.16 -4.16
N ALA A 67 -0.20 6.09 -4.94
CA ALA A 67 1.10 5.72 -5.49
C ALA A 67 1.69 6.80 -6.40
N LYS A 68 0.86 7.40 -7.28
CA LYS A 68 1.26 8.51 -8.16
C LYS A 68 1.65 9.75 -7.34
N ASP A 69 0.86 10.10 -6.34
CA ASP A 69 1.14 11.24 -5.46
C ASP A 69 2.47 11.03 -4.71
N LEU A 70 2.69 9.84 -4.12
CA LEU A 70 3.94 9.51 -3.42
C LEU A 70 5.16 9.56 -4.35
N GLN A 71 5.02 9.07 -5.58
CA GLN A 71 6.08 9.16 -6.58
C GLN A 71 6.43 10.64 -6.86
N LEU A 72 5.43 11.48 -7.11
CA LEU A 72 5.62 12.90 -7.38
C LEU A 72 6.26 13.64 -6.20
N PHE A 73 5.87 13.34 -4.96
CA PHE A 73 6.49 13.94 -3.77
C PHE A 73 7.96 13.58 -3.64
N SER A 74 8.32 12.31 -3.85
CA SER A 74 9.72 11.89 -3.80
C SER A 74 10.55 12.53 -4.91
N GLN A 75 10.00 12.64 -6.13
CA GLN A 75 10.64 13.28 -7.28
C GLN A 75 10.83 14.79 -7.07
N HIS A 76 9.84 15.49 -6.50
CA HIS A 76 9.94 16.91 -6.16
C HIS A 76 11.10 17.19 -5.20
N ALA A 77 11.42 16.24 -4.32
CA ALA A 77 12.56 16.30 -3.41
C ALA A 77 13.85 15.70 -4.00
N ASN A 78 13.93 15.48 -5.33
CA ASN A 78 15.05 14.86 -6.04
C ASN A 78 15.47 13.48 -5.49
N ARG A 79 14.52 12.70 -4.95
CA ARG A 79 14.75 11.35 -4.43
C ARG A 79 14.16 10.29 -5.37
N LYS A 80 14.79 9.11 -5.39
CA LYS A 80 14.30 7.92 -6.11
C LYS A 80 13.50 6.97 -5.22
N SER A 81 13.47 7.22 -3.92
CA SER A 81 12.80 6.39 -2.91
C SER A 81 11.87 7.24 -2.06
N VAL A 82 10.69 6.68 -1.79
CA VAL A 82 9.64 7.27 -0.96
C VAL A 82 10.03 7.16 0.51
N ASN A 83 9.85 8.25 1.26
CA ASN A 83 10.12 8.34 2.70
C ASN A 83 8.83 8.65 3.48
N ILE A 84 8.90 8.63 4.81
CA ILE A 84 7.78 8.88 5.70
C ILE A 84 7.19 10.29 5.53
N GLU A 85 8.01 11.28 5.18
CA GLU A 85 7.55 12.65 4.92
C GLU A 85 6.64 12.72 3.69
N ASP A 86 6.89 11.90 2.66
CA ASP A 86 6.02 11.82 1.47
C ASP A 86 4.65 11.22 1.84
N VAL A 87 4.65 10.22 2.73
CA VAL A 87 3.42 9.60 3.25
C VAL A 87 2.63 10.58 4.11
N ILE A 88 3.29 11.34 4.99
CA ILE A 88 2.63 12.38 5.79
C ILE A 88 2.06 13.47 4.89
N LEU A 89 2.81 13.91 3.87
CA LEU A 89 2.35 14.91 2.91
C LEU A 89 1.12 14.45 2.13
N SER A 90 0.98 13.16 1.84
CA SER A 90 -0.23 12.63 1.19
C SER A 90 -1.53 12.90 1.98
N ALA A 91 -1.43 13.06 3.30
CA ALA A 91 -2.55 13.35 4.19
C ALA A 91 -2.80 14.85 4.44
N HIS A 92 -2.11 15.76 3.76
CA HIS A 92 -2.19 17.22 4.00
C HIS A 92 -3.60 17.81 3.91
N ARG A 93 -4.53 17.16 3.19
CA ARG A 93 -5.93 17.62 3.10
C ARG A 93 -6.73 17.37 4.37
N ASN A 94 -6.20 16.61 5.32
CA ASN A 94 -6.83 16.27 6.58
C ASN A 94 -5.79 16.42 7.71
N GLU A 95 -5.80 17.58 8.36
CA GLU A 95 -4.87 17.93 9.44
C GLU A 95 -4.86 16.90 10.58
N HIS A 96 -6.04 16.37 10.93
CA HIS A 96 -6.15 15.35 11.97
C HIS A 96 -5.43 14.05 11.56
N LEU A 97 -5.65 13.59 10.32
CA LEU A 97 -4.96 12.41 9.80
C LEU A 97 -3.45 12.62 9.67
N SER A 98 -3.03 13.79 9.19
CA SER A 98 -1.62 14.19 9.12
C SER A 98 -0.97 14.14 10.50
N GLY A 99 -1.64 14.68 11.53
CA GLY A 99 -1.21 14.60 12.92
C GLY A 99 -1.05 13.17 13.43
N LEU A 100 -2.03 12.29 13.17
CA LEU A 100 -1.95 10.88 13.54
C LEU A 100 -0.76 10.16 12.86
N LEU A 101 -0.52 10.42 11.58
CA LEU A 101 0.62 9.85 10.85
C LEU A 101 1.97 10.34 11.40
N ARG A 102 2.06 11.60 11.82
CA ARG A 102 3.27 12.15 12.48
C ARG A 102 3.55 11.44 13.80
N THR A 103 2.54 11.27 14.65
CA THR A 103 2.67 10.52 15.91
C THR A 103 3.11 9.09 15.64
N PHE A 104 2.46 8.40 14.69
CA PHE A 104 2.83 7.04 14.33
C PHE A 104 4.27 6.92 13.79
N SER A 105 4.73 7.90 13.01
CA SER A 105 6.11 7.99 12.53
C SER A 105 7.12 8.09 13.69
N ASN A 106 6.81 8.88 14.72
CA ASN A 106 7.68 9.03 15.89
C ASN A 106 7.77 7.71 16.67
N ASP A 107 6.64 7.04 16.92
CA ASP A 107 6.60 5.73 17.58
C ASP A 107 7.43 4.66 16.84
N LEU A 108 7.43 4.70 15.50
CA LEU A 108 8.25 3.80 14.69
C LEU A 108 9.74 4.06 14.86
N LYS A 109 10.16 5.34 14.93
CA LYS A 109 11.56 5.72 15.16
C LYS A 109 12.02 5.21 16.53
N ASP A 110 11.21 5.40 17.57
CA ASP A 110 11.52 4.94 18.93
C ASP A 110 11.67 3.42 19.00
N ARG A 111 10.75 2.67 18.37
CA ARG A 111 10.86 1.20 18.27
C ARG A 111 12.10 0.75 17.51
N GLN A 112 12.55 1.49 16.49
CA GLN A 112 13.79 1.19 15.78
C GLN A 112 15.03 1.46 16.63
N PHE A 113 15.05 2.53 17.43
CA PHE A 113 16.13 2.80 18.37
C PHE A 113 16.26 1.68 19.41
N GLU A 114 15.15 1.20 19.97
CA GLU A 114 15.14 0.09 20.91
C GLU A 114 15.69 -1.22 20.31
N ARG A 115 15.37 -1.50 19.04
CA ARG A 115 15.92 -2.66 18.31
C ARG A 115 17.43 -2.53 18.07
N LYS A 116 17.92 -1.31 17.79
CA LYS A 116 19.36 -1.05 17.59
C LYS A 116 20.15 -1.18 18.90
N ARG A 117 19.62 -0.67 20.01
CA ARG A 117 20.23 -0.84 21.36
C ARG A 117 20.37 -2.31 21.74
N LYS A 118 19.29 -3.10 21.61
CA LYS A 118 19.31 -4.55 21.86
C LYS A 118 20.25 -5.35 20.95
N LYS A 119 20.57 -4.84 19.76
CA LYS A 119 21.51 -5.46 18.84
C LYS A 119 22.97 -5.17 19.23
N ASN A 120 23.24 -3.95 19.70
CA ASN A 120 24.57 -3.58 20.18
C ASN A 120 24.93 -4.31 21.48
N ASP A 121 24.00 -4.45 22.42
CA ASP A 121 24.23 -5.20 23.66
C ASP A 121 24.51 -6.70 23.44
N LYS A 122 23.99 -7.29 22.36
CA LYS A 122 24.26 -8.69 21.97
C LYS A 122 25.56 -8.90 21.21
N THR A 123 26.19 -7.84 20.71
CA THR A 123 27.43 -7.94 19.91
C THR A 123 28.67 -7.67 20.77
N THR A 124 28.49 -7.06 21.95
CA THR A 124 29.55 -6.79 22.93
C THR A 124 29.67 -7.87 24.02
N ALA A 125 29.06 -9.04 23.83
CA ALA A 125 29.15 -10.20 24.72
C ALA A 125 29.76 -11.41 24.00
#